data_AF-A0A7Y5PLW7-F1
#
_entry.id   AF-A0A7Y5PLW7-F1
#
_cell.length_a   1.000
_cell.length_b   1.000
_cell.length_c   1.000
_cell.angle_alpha   90.00
_cell.angle_beta   90.00
_cell.angle_gamma   90.00
#
_symmetry.space_group_name_H-M   'P 1'
#
loop_
_entity.id
_entity.type
_entity.pdbx_description
1 polymer ?
#
loop_
_entity_poly.entity_id
_entity_poly.type
_entity_poly.pdbx_seq_one_letter_code
_entity_poly.pdbx_strand_id
1 'polypeptide(L)'
;MHIGHIPLANRLFVAPMAGVTDRPFRQLCKQLGAGYAVSEMVTSRKDLWNSLKTSRRANHDGEPGPIAVQIAGTEAAMMAEAAVYNIERGAQIIDINMGCPAKKVCNKWAGSALMQDEALAVSIAAAVVEACAPRNVP
;
A
#
# COMPACT_ATOMS: atom_id res chain seq x y z
N MET A 1 -18.57 -7.94 0.54
CA MET A 1 -17.83 -7.03 1.45
C MET A 1 -17.32 -5.88 0.61
N HIS A 2 -17.14 -4.68 1.17
CA HIS A 2 -16.66 -3.52 0.42
C HIS A 2 -15.47 -2.86 1.13
N ILE A 3 -14.57 -2.27 0.36
CA ILE A 3 -13.60 -1.27 0.81
C ILE A 3 -13.94 0.01 0.06
N GLY A 4 -14.45 1.02 0.77
CA GLY A 4 -15.09 2.17 0.14
C GLY A 4 -16.19 1.72 -0.83
N HIS A 5 -16.09 2.14 -2.09
CA HIS A 5 -17.02 1.77 -3.17
C HIS A 5 -16.65 0.47 -3.91
N ILE A 6 -15.53 -0.19 -3.55
CA ILE A 6 -15.00 -1.34 -4.27
C ILE A 6 -15.56 -2.64 -3.66
N PRO A 7 -16.33 -3.44 -4.43
CA PRO A 7 -16.79 -4.75 -3.98
C PRO A 7 -15.65 -5.77 -4.00
N LEU A 8 -15.57 -6.58 -2.95
CA LEU A 8 -14.66 -7.73 -2.86
C LEU A 8 -15.44 -9.03 -3.06
N ALA A 9 -14.86 -9.96 -3.82
CA ALA A 9 -15.49 -11.23 -4.18
C ALA A 9 -15.82 -12.12 -2.98
N ASN A 10 -14.98 -12.09 -1.94
CA ASN A 10 -15.15 -12.85 -0.70
C ASN A 10 -14.37 -12.18 0.45
N ARG A 11 -14.23 -12.87 1.60
CA ARG A 11 -13.51 -12.40 2.80
C ARG A 11 -12.15 -13.06 3.01
N LEU A 12 -11.57 -13.65 1.96
CA LEU A 12 -10.27 -14.31 2.01
C LEU A 12 -9.22 -13.43 1.33
N PHE A 13 -8.28 -12.90 2.12
CA PHE A 13 -7.34 -11.87 1.70
C PHE A 13 -5.89 -12.34 1.83
N VAL A 14 -5.08 -12.01 0.83
CA VAL A 14 -3.63 -12.17 0.89
C VAL A 14 -3.03 -10.93 1.54
N ALA A 15 -2.44 -11.11 2.71
CA ALA A 15 -1.75 -10.06 3.44
C ALA A 15 -0.48 -9.58 2.70
N PRO A 16 -0.07 -8.31 2.85
CA PRO A 16 1.15 -7.81 2.26
C PRO A 16 2.38 -8.45 2.90
N MET A 17 3.25 -9.06 2.10
CA MET A 17 4.46 -9.75 2.57
C MET A 17 5.65 -9.35 1.70
N ALA A 18 6.58 -8.58 2.27
CA ALA A 18 7.78 -8.14 1.56
C ALA A 18 8.62 -9.34 1.07
N GLY A 19 8.93 -9.37 -0.22
CA GLY A 19 9.63 -10.45 -0.89
C GLY A 19 8.78 -11.67 -1.26
N VAL A 20 7.46 -11.63 -1.00
CA VAL A 20 6.55 -12.76 -1.27
C VAL A 20 5.37 -12.32 -2.13
N THR A 21 4.63 -11.27 -1.73
CA THR A 21 3.46 -10.80 -2.48
C THR A 21 3.87 -9.91 -3.65
N ASP A 22 4.72 -10.41 -4.54
CA ASP A 22 5.01 -9.77 -5.82
C ASP A 22 3.84 -9.94 -6.81
N ARG A 23 3.96 -9.32 -7.99
CA ARG A 23 2.88 -9.33 -8.99
C ARG A 23 2.47 -10.76 -9.41
N PRO A 24 3.38 -11.66 -9.82
CA PRO A 24 3.01 -13.05 -10.16
C PRO A 24 2.30 -13.79 -9.01
N PHE A 25 2.77 -13.64 -7.77
CA PHE A 25 2.15 -14.29 -6.62
C PHE A 25 0.71 -13.81 -6.41
N ARG A 26 0.49 -12.49 -6.45
CA ARG A 26 -0.86 -11.92 -6.28
C ARG A 26 -1.81 -12.36 -7.39
N GLN A 27 -1.34 -12.43 -8.64
CA GLN A 27 -2.13 -12.94 -9.76
C GLN A 27 -2.56 -14.39 -9.53
N LEU A 28 -1.62 -15.25 -9.16
CA LEU A 28 -1.91 -16.65 -8.88
C LEU A 28 -2.91 -16.81 -7.73
N CYS A 29 -2.72 -16.10 -6.62
CA CYS A 29 -3.66 -16.17 -5.49
C CYS A 29 -5.07 -15.72 -5.87
N LYS A 30 -5.21 -14.65 -6.66
CA LYS A 30 -6.52 -14.19 -7.14
C LYS A 30 -7.16 -15.21 -8.10
N GLN A 31 -6.38 -15.82 -9.00
CA GLN A 31 -6.86 -16.91 -9.86
C GLN A 31 -7.34 -18.13 -9.05
N LEU A 32 -6.70 -18.41 -7.92
CA LEU A 32 -7.07 -19.49 -7.00
C LEU A 32 -8.18 -19.11 -6.00
N GLY A 33 -8.77 -17.92 -6.13
CA GLY A 33 -9.97 -17.54 -5.38
C GLY A 33 -9.77 -16.55 -4.23
N ALA A 34 -8.58 -15.97 -4.05
CA ALA A 34 -8.42 -14.85 -3.11
C ALA A 34 -9.28 -13.65 -3.57
N GLY A 35 -10.15 -13.15 -2.69
CA GLY A 35 -11.00 -12.00 -2.99
C GLY A 35 -10.26 -10.66 -2.95
N TYR A 36 -9.05 -10.66 -2.39
CA TYR A 36 -8.19 -9.48 -2.27
C TYR A 36 -6.73 -9.89 -2.12
N ALA A 37 -5.80 -9.07 -2.62
CA ALA A 37 -4.37 -9.25 -2.40
C ALA A 37 -3.67 -7.88 -2.40
N VAL A 38 -2.83 -7.65 -1.39
CA VAL A 38 -2.10 -6.39 -1.21
C VAL A 38 -0.67 -6.53 -1.68
N SER A 39 -0.13 -5.49 -2.30
CA SER A 39 1.26 -5.46 -2.77
C SER A 39 2.27 -5.65 -1.64
N GLU A 40 3.52 -5.95 -2.01
CA GLU A 40 4.63 -5.63 -1.12
C GLU A 40 4.61 -4.15 -0.71
N MET A 41 5.18 -3.85 0.45
CA MET A 41 5.33 -2.49 0.95
C MET A 41 6.19 -1.61 0.02
N VAL A 42 5.61 -0.50 -0.43
CA VAL A 42 6.24 0.57 -1.22
C VAL A 42 6.64 1.72 -0.29
N THR A 43 7.78 2.36 -0.54
CA THR A 43 8.29 3.44 0.32
C THR A 43 7.78 4.80 -0.14
N SER A 44 7.51 5.70 0.81
CA SER A 44 7.20 7.11 0.51
C SER A 44 8.41 7.94 0.05
N ARG A 45 9.62 7.39 0.16
CA ARG A 45 10.87 8.05 -0.22
C ARG A 45 11.03 8.18 -1.73
N LYS A 46 10.82 9.39 -2.24
CA LYS A 46 10.98 9.77 -3.66
C LYS A 46 12.33 9.37 -4.26
N ASP A 47 13.42 9.51 -3.49
CA ASP A 47 14.78 9.16 -3.94
C ASP A 47 14.92 7.67 -4.31
N LEU A 48 14.02 6.81 -3.81
CA LEU A 48 14.03 5.38 -4.05
C LEU A 48 13.03 4.92 -5.12
N TRP A 49 12.20 5.80 -5.67
CA TRP A 49 11.14 5.44 -6.62
C TRP A 49 11.68 4.89 -7.93
N ASN A 50 12.81 5.41 -8.40
CA ASN A 50 13.46 4.94 -9.63
C ASN A 50 14.38 3.73 -9.40
N SER A 51 14.51 3.24 -8.17
CA SER A 51 15.27 2.02 -7.92
C SER A 51 14.56 0.82 -8.53
N LEU A 52 15.33 -0.15 -9.03
CA LEU A 52 14.80 -1.38 -9.64
C LEU A 52 13.83 -2.12 -8.71
N LYS A 53 14.09 -2.06 -7.40
CA LYS A 53 13.24 -2.70 -6.38
C LYS A 53 11.87 -2.03 -6.30
N THR A 54 11.81 -0.70 -6.24
CA THR A 54 10.55 0.03 -6.13
C THR A 54 9.76 -0.01 -7.44
N SER A 55 10.43 0.14 -8.58
CA SER A 55 9.77 0.11 -9.89
C SER A 55 9.10 -1.24 -10.19
N ARG A 56 9.71 -2.35 -9.77
CA ARG A 56 9.08 -3.69 -9.86
C ARG A 56 7.84 -3.82 -8.98
N ARG A 57 7.85 -3.23 -7.78
CA ARG A 57 6.72 -3.27 -6.84
C ARG A 57 5.53 -2.44 -7.31
N ALA A 58 5.80 -1.33 -8.01
CA ALA A 58 4.80 -0.43 -8.55
C ALA A 58 4.32 -0.80 -9.96
N ASN A 59 4.80 -1.91 -10.54
CA ASN A 59 4.26 -2.46 -11.78
C ASN A 59 3.12 -3.43 -11.45
N HIS A 60 1.94 -3.14 -12.01
CA HIS A 60 0.72 -3.91 -11.81
C HIS A 60 0.13 -4.51 -13.10
N ASP A 61 0.93 -4.56 -14.17
CA ASP A 61 0.45 -4.93 -15.50
C ASP A 61 -0.19 -6.32 -15.49
N GLY A 62 -1.42 -6.42 -15.99
CA GLY A 62 -2.15 -7.69 -16.06
C GLY A 62 -2.64 -8.25 -14.72
N GLU A 63 -2.50 -7.52 -13.60
CA GLU A 63 -3.15 -7.92 -12.35
C GLU A 63 -4.68 -7.81 -12.45
N PRO A 64 -5.44 -8.84 -12.05
CA PRO A 64 -6.88 -8.69 -11.93
C PRO A 64 -7.20 -7.74 -10.76
N GLY A 65 -8.11 -6.80 -10.99
CA GLY A 65 -8.54 -5.84 -9.97
C GLY A 65 -9.25 -6.50 -8.77
N PRO A 66 -9.37 -5.80 -7.63
CA PRO A 66 -8.79 -4.48 -7.39
C PRO A 66 -7.27 -4.55 -7.11
N ILE A 67 -6.52 -3.56 -7.61
CA ILE A 67 -5.08 -3.42 -7.32
C ILE A 67 -4.90 -2.63 -6.03
N ALA A 68 -4.35 -3.25 -5.01
CA ALA A 68 -4.11 -2.64 -3.70
C ALA A 68 -2.63 -2.48 -3.43
N VAL A 69 -2.21 -1.27 -3.08
CA VAL A 69 -0.81 -0.95 -2.80
C VAL A 69 -0.63 -0.54 -1.35
N GLN A 70 0.26 -1.23 -0.64
CA GLN A 70 0.68 -0.82 0.70
C GLN A 70 1.84 0.17 0.61
N ILE A 71 1.69 1.35 1.21
CA ILE A 71 2.73 2.38 1.35
C ILE A 71 3.23 2.49 2.79
N ALA A 72 4.48 2.94 2.97
CA ALA A 72 5.08 3.14 4.28
C ALA A 72 6.05 4.33 4.32
N GLY A 73 6.00 5.06 5.43
CA GLY A 73 6.75 6.29 5.68
C GLY A 73 6.34 6.93 7.00
N THR A 74 6.94 8.07 7.31
CA THR A 74 6.76 8.79 8.59
C THR A 74 6.41 10.26 8.43
N GLU A 75 6.30 10.74 7.19
CA GLU A 75 6.03 12.14 6.89
C GLU A 75 4.73 12.23 6.11
N ALA A 76 3.75 12.99 6.63
CA ALA A 76 2.41 13.07 6.06
C ALA A 76 2.41 13.51 4.59
N ALA A 77 3.17 14.56 4.26
CA ALA A 77 3.28 15.06 2.89
C ALA A 77 3.90 14.01 1.94
N MET A 78 4.95 13.31 2.36
CA MET A 78 5.56 12.27 1.54
C MET A 78 4.63 11.07 1.34
N MET A 79 3.85 10.71 2.35
CA MET A 79 2.86 9.64 2.26
C MET A 79 1.72 9.97 1.30
N ALA A 80 1.21 11.21 1.33
CA ALA A 80 0.24 11.71 0.37
C ALA A 80 0.77 11.64 -1.08
N GLU A 81 2.01 12.10 -1.31
CA GLU A 81 2.65 12.02 -2.62
C GLU A 81 2.87 10.57 -3.08
N ALA A 82 3.23 9.67 -2.16
CA ALA A 82 3.39 8.26 -2.46
C ALA A 82 2.06 7.60 -2.83
N ALA A 83 0.95 7.98 -2.19
CA ALA A 83 -0.38 7.51 -2.56
C ALA A 83 -0.71 7.94 -4.00
N VAL A 84 -0.57 9.23 -4.33
CA VAL A 84 -0.79 9.75 -5.68
C VAL A 84 0.09 9.04 -6.72
N TYR A 85 1.39 8.87 -6.43
CA TYR A 85 2.33 8.18 -7.31
C TYR A 85 1.90 6.75 -7.67
N ASN A 86 1.34 6.01 -6.71
CA ASN A 86 0.88 4.64 -6.93
C ASN A 86 -0.49 4.61 -7.63
N ILE A 87 -1.38 5.57 -7.35
CA ILE A 87 -2.66 5.71 -8.06
C ILE A 87 -2.43 5.96 -9.56
N GLU A 88 -1.47 6.83 -9.90
CA GLU A 88 -1.05 7.09 -11.29
C GLU A 88 -0.48 5.84 -11.99
N ARG A 89 -0.15 4.78 -11.23
CA ARG A 89 0.34 3.49 -11.72
C ARG A 89 -0.69 2.37 -11.60
N GLY A 90 -1.95 2.72 -11.37
CA GLY A 90 -3.07 1.79 -11.38
C GLY A 90 -3.47 1.25 -10.02
N ALA A 91 -2.93 1.78 -8.91
CA ALA A 91 -3.49 1.46 -7.59
C ALA A 91 -4.95 1.95 -7.50
N GLN A 92 -5.83 1.06 -7.08
CA GLN A 92 -7.26 1.32 -6.87
C GLN A 92 -7.61 1.40 -5.38
N ILE A 93 -6.73 0.92 -4.50
CA ILE A 93 -6.82 1.00 -3.05
C ILE A 93 -5.43 1.33 -2.50
N ILE A 94 -5.36 2.24 -1.53
CA ILE A 94 -4.12 2.57 -0.80
C ILE A 94 -4.20 2.06 0.63
N ASP A 95 -3.24 1.22 1.00
CA ASP A 95 -3.07 0.68 2.36
C ASP A 95 -1.87 1.35 3.05
N ILE A 96 -1.99 1.71 4.33
CA ILE A 96 -0.91 2.35 5.09
C ILE A 96 -0.30 1.34 6.06
N ASN A 97 0.99 1.06 5.92
CA ASN A 97 1.68 0.19 6.87
C ASN A 97 1.91 0.90 8.22
N MET A 98 1.14 0.53 9.23
CA MET A 98 1.35 0.93 10.62
C MET A 98 1.67 -0.27 11.55
N GLY A 99 2.01 -1.43 10.98
CA GLY A 99 2.08 -2.69 11.73
C GLY A 99 3.41 -3.43 11.69
N CYS A 100 4.32 -3.14 10.75
CA CYS A 100 5.53 -3.94 10.58
C CYS A 100 6.50 -3.76 11.78
N PRO A 101 6.88 -4.84 12.51
CA PRO A 101 7.80 -4.77 13.65
C PRO A 101 9.28 -4.96 13.26
N ALA A 102 9.58 -5.06 11.96
CA ALA A 102 10.94 -5.32 11.52
C ALA A 102 11.86 -4.16 11.89
N LYS A 103 13.01 -4.43 12.53
CA LYS A 103 13.98 -3.41 13.00
C LYS A 103 14.33 -2.37 11.94
N LYS A 104 14.50 -2.78 10.67
CA LYS A 104 14.82 -1.88 9.55
C LYS A 104 13.72 -0.83 9.27
N VAL A 105 12.48 -1.14 9.63
CA VAL A 105 11.31 -0.27 9.48
C VAL A 105 11.12 0.57 10.75
N CYS A 106 11.10 -0.07 11.92
CA CYS A 106 10.92 0.61 13.21
C CYS A 106 12.03 1.62 13.53
N ASN A 107 13.29 1.35 13.14
CA ASN A 107 14.41 2.29 13.34
C ASN A 107 14.24 3.60 12.55
N LYS A 108 13.32 3.64 11.59
CA LYS A 108 12.95 4.85 10.86
C LYS A 108 11.63 5.45 11.36
N TRP A 109 11.12 5.02 12.52
CA TRP A 109 9.82 5.42 13.08
C TRP A 109 8.60 5.04 12.24
N ALA A 110 8.74 4.09 11.31
CA ALA A 110 7.64 3.58 10.49
C ALA A 110 7.15 2.22 11.01
N GLY A 111 6.09 1.68 10.40
CA GLY A 111 5.51 0.39 10.79
C GLY A 111 4.92 0.47 12.19
N SER A 112 5.11 -0.54 13.03
CA SER A 112 4.53 -0.55 14.39
C SER A 112 5.09 0.53 15.31
N ALA A 113 6.27 1.09 15.00
CA ALA A 113 6.83 2.20 15.78
C ALA A 113 6.04 3.51 15.59
N LEU A 114 5.39 3.68 14.43
CA LEU A 114 4.54 4.84 14.15
C LEU A 114 3.37 4.92 15.14
N MET A 115 2.86 3.76 15.60
CA MET A 115 1.73 3.69 16.53
C MET A 115 2.05 4.17 17.95
N GLN A 116 3.31 4.52 18.25
CA GLN A 116 3.65 5.17 19.51
C GLN A 116 3.30 6.67 19.52
N ASP A 117 3.10 7.26 18.33
CA ASP A 117 2.69 8.65 18.15
C ASP A 117 1.36 8.68 17.39
N GLU A 118 0.27 8.63 18.15
CA GLU A 118 -1.09 8.63 17.59
C GLU A 118 -1.38 9.88 16.76
N ALA A 119 -0.86 11.04 17.18
CA ALA A 119 -1.07 12.30 16.47
C ALA A 119 -0.41 12.27 15.09
N LEU A 120 0.81 11.76 14.99
CA LEU A 120 1.49 11.55 13.72
C LEU A 120 0.79 10.50 12.84
N ALA A 121 0.34 9.38 13.43
CA ALA A 121 -0.39 8.35 12.70
C ALA A 121 -1.69 8.91 12.06
N VAL A 122 -2.45 9.69 12.83
CA VAL A 122 -3.67 10.37 12.35
C VAL A 122 -3.33 11.41 11.29
N SER A 123 -2.26 12.20 11.45
CA SER A 123 -1.89 13.21 10.44
C SER A 123 -1.49 12.57 9.11
N ILE A 124 -0.75 11.46 9.14
CA ILE A 124 -0.41 10.68 7.95
C ILE A 124 -1.67 10.11 7.29
N ALA A 125 -2.56 9.49 8.06
CA ALA A 125 -3.80 8.94 7.53
C ALA A 125 -4.67 10.03 6.88
N ALA A 126 -4.83 11.18 7.55
CA ALA A 126 -5.59 12.32 7.04
C ALA A 126 -5.02 12.84 5.72
N ALA A 127 -3.70 13.05 5.64
CA ALA A 127 -3.05 13.53 4.42
C ALA A 127 -3.19 12.55 3.25
N VAL A 128 -3.08 11.23 3.51
CA VAL A 128 -3.30 10.21 2.48
C VAL A 128 -4.75 10.21 2.01
N VAL A 129 -5.72 10.26 2.93
CA VAL A 129 -7.16 10.32 2.59
C VAL A 129 -7.48 11.56 1.75
N GLU A 130 -6.97 12.74 2.15
CA GLU A 130 -7.15 13.98 1.40
C GLU A 130 -6.59 13.88 -0.02
N ALA A 131 -5.43 13.25 -0.19
CA ALA A 131 -4.82 13.05 -1.51
C ALA A 131 -5.58 12.02 -2.38
N CYS A 132 -6.17 10.99 -1.77
CA CYS A 132 -6.87 9.92 -2.48
C CYS A 132 -8.34 10.26 -2.82
N ALA A 133 -9.01 11.07 -1.98
CA ALA A 133 -10.44 11.37 -2.13
C ALA A 133 -10.82 11.97 -3.50
N PRO A 134 -10.09 12.97 -4.07
CA PRO A 134 -10.40 13.51 -5.40
C PRO A 134 -10.25 12.50 -6.54
N ARG A 135 -9.54 11.40 -6.30
CA ARG A 135 -9.30 10.31 -7.26
C ARG A 135 -10.28 9.15 -7.06
N ASN A 136 -11.20 9.28 -6.10
CA ASN A 136 -12.12 8.22 -5.68
C ASN A 136 -11.35 6.92 -5.37
N VAL A 137 -10.23 7.00 -4.65
CA VAL A 137 -9.45 5.85 -4.19
C VAL A 137 -9.58 5.75 -2.67
N PRO A 138 -10.09 4.64 -2.12
CA PRO A 138 -10.14 4.42 -0.68
C PRO A 138 -8.80 3.97 -0.10
#